data_AF-L8M2C9-F1
#
_entry.id   AF-L8M2C9-F1
#
_cell.length_a   1.000
_cell.length_b   1.000
_cell.length_c   1.000
_cell.angle_alpha   90.00
_cell.angle_beta   90.00
_cell.angle_gamma   90.00
#
_symmetry.space_group_name_H-M   'P 1'
#
loop_
_entity.id
_entity.type
_entity.pdbx_description
1 polymer ?
#
loop_
_entity_poly.entity_id
_entity_poly.type
_entity_poly.pdbx_seq_one_letter_code
_entity_poly.pdbx_strand_id
1 'polypeptide(L)' 'MTGESNSTVTPEQLAEVIAEFEQYRDRLYNETMASAKKAKLPKKLAIAQLQPQLDQIDSKLEQLRNQYSSAIS' A
#
# COMPACT_ATOMS: atom_id res chain seq x y z
N MET A 1 -7.37 -4.22 -33.56
CA MET A 1 -6.10 -4.89 -33.21
C MET A 1 -5.32 -3.96 -32.29
N THR A 2 -5.46 -4.12 -30.99
CA THR A 2 -4.51 -3.53 -30.03
C THR A 2 -4.00 -4.70 -29.21
N GLY A 3 -2.82 -5.18 -29.59
CA GLY A 3 -2.19 -6.33 -28.99
C GLY A 3 -2.09 -6.13 -27.48
N GLU A 4 -2.73 -7.03 -26.77
CA GLU A 4 -2.44 -7.32 -25.37
C GLU A 4 -0.92 -7.49 -25.29
N SER A 5 -0.26 -6.46 -24.77
CA SER A 5 1.16 -6.49 -24.53
C SER A 5 1.33 -7.52 -23.43
N ASN A 6 1.87 -8.68 -23.79
CA ASN A 6 2.38 -9.68 -22.87
C ASN A 6 3.58 -9.05 -22.13
N SER A 7 3.30 -8.02 -21.32
CA SER A 7 4.25 -7.25 -20.55
C SER A 7 4.55 -8.10 -19.32
N THR A 8 5.55 -8.97 -19.43
CA THR A 8 6.21 -9.55 -18.27
C THR A 8 6.51 -8.42 -17.30
N VAL A 9 5.86 -8.47 -16.13
CA VAL A 9 6.06 -7.50 -15.05
C VAL A 9 7.55 -7.50 -14.69
N THR A 10 8.21 -6.36 -14.85
CA THR A 10 9.65 -6.26 -14.55
C THR A 10 9.89 -6.01 -13.06
N PRO A 11 11.08 -6.37 -12.53
CA PRO A 11 11.46 -6.00 -11.18
C PRO A 11 11.36 -4.48 -10.93
N GLU A 12 11.75 -3.64 -11.89
CA GLU A 12 11.63 -2.18 -11.72
C GLU A 12 10.17 -1.72 -11.55
N GLN A 13 9.25 -2.30 -12.32
CA GLN A 13 7.81 -2.00 -12.18
C GLN A 13 7.27 -2.43 -10.82
N LEU A 14 7.71 -3.60 -10.30
CA LEU A 14 7.33 -4.04 -8.97
C LEU A 14 7.89 -3.12 -7.88
N ALA A 15 9.14 -2.68 -8.01
CA ALA A 15 9.77 -1.76 -7.07
C ALA A 15 9.05 -0.41 -7.02
N GLU A 16 8.65 0.14 -8.18
CA GLU A 16 7.87 1.38 -8.27
C GLU A 16 6.52 1.22 -7.58
N VAL A 17 5.77 0.15 -7.89
CA VAL A 17 4.46 -0.11 -7.27
C VAL A 17 4.60 -0.33 -5.75
N ILE A 18 5.60 -1.06 -5.29
CA ILE A 18 5.87 -1.22 -3.85
C ILE A 18 6.06 0.15 -3.18
N ALA A 19 6.90 1.00 -3.76
CA ALA A 19 7.17 2.33 -3.22
C ALA A 19 5.90 3.20 -3.18
N GLU A 20 5.06 3.15 -4.22
CA GLU A 20 3.78 3.85 -4.24
C GLU A 20 2.82 3.36 -3.15
N PHE A 21 2.73 2.05 -2.93
CA PHE A 21 1.87 1.48 -1.89
C PHE A 21 2.37 1.84 -0.48
N GLU A 22 3.68 1.88 -0.25
CA GLU A 22 4.27 2.33 1.01
C GLU A 22 3.94 3.80 1.28
N GLN A 23 4.12 4.68 0.29
CA GLN A 23 3.75 6.08 0.40
C GLN A 23 2.25 6.26 0.63
N TYR A 24 1.43 5.47 -0.06
CA TYR A 24 -0.01 5.52 0.10
C TYR A 24 -0.42 5.12 1.53
N ARG A 25 0.17 4.05 2.06
CA ARG A 25 -0.06 3.59 3.43
C ARG A 25 0.22 4.70 4.46
N ASP A 26 1.36 5.35 4.32
CA ASP A 26 1.79 6.43 5.22
C ASP A 26 0.87 7.65 5.11
N ARG A 27 0.52 8.06 3.88
CA ARG A 27 -0.44 9.15 3.64
C ARG A 27 -1.79 8.83 4.28
N LEU A 28 -2.31 7.63 4.06
CA LEU A 28 -3.60 7.19 4.60
C LEU A 28 -3.63 7.26 6.13
N TYR A 29 -2.56 6.80 6.79
CA TYR A 29 -2.43 6.94 8.24
C TYR A 29 -2.40 8.40 8.69
N ASN A 30 -1.54 9.21 8.07
CA ASN A 30 -1.37 10.61 8.45
C ASN A 30 -2.66 11.43 8.23
N GLU A 31 -3.34 11.26 7.10
CA GLU A 31 -4.59 11.93 6.78
C GLU A 31 -5.72 11.51 7.73
N THR A 32 -5.82 10.22 8.05
CA THR A 32 -6.81 9.71 9.00
C THR A 32 -6.56 10.27 10.40
N MET A 33 -5.32 10.30 10.86
CA MET A 33 -4.97 10.87 12.17
C MET A 33 -5.21 12.39 12.22
N ALA A 34 -4.88 13.11 11.15
CA ALA A 34 -5.15 14.55 11.05
C ALA A 34 -6.66 14.83 11.09
N SER A 35 -7.46 14.05 10.38
CA SER A 35 -8.92 14.17 10.34
C SER A 35 -9.55 13.80 11.69
N ALA A 36 -9.09 12.71 12.32
CA ALA A 36 -9.51 12.32 13.67
C ALA A 36 -9.21 13.41 14.69
N LYS A 37 -8.02 14.03 14.63
CA LYS A 37 -7.66 15.16 15.50
C LYS A 37 -8.61 16.34 15.32
N LYS A 38 -8.91 16.72 14.08
CA LYS A 38 -9.89 17.79 13.78
C LYS A 38 -11.29 17.47 14.30
N ALA A 39 -11.70 16.20 14.19
CA ALA A 39 -12.98 15.70 14.69
C ALA A 39 -13.01 15.45 16.21
N LYS A 40 -11.90 15.66 16.93
CA LYS A 40 -11.72 15.29 18.35
C LYS A 40 -12.02 13.80 18.62
N LEU A 41 -11.84 12.95 17.61
CA LEU A 41 -12.01 11.51 17.74
C LEU A 41 -10.83 10.92 18.54
N PRO A 42 -11.08 10.08 19.55
CA PRO A 42 -10.02 9.39 20.27
C PRO A 42 -9.12 8.58 19.33
N LYS A 43 -7.80 8.70 19.51
CA LYS A 43 -6.79 7.99 18.70
C LYS A 43 -7.07 6.49 18.56
N LYS A 44 -7.49 5.84 19.65
CA LYS A 44 -7.80 4.40 19.66
C LYS A 44 -8.92 4.03 18.68
N LEU A 45 -9.96 4.86 18.58
CA LEU A 45 -11.07 4.63 17.65
C LEU A 45 -10.67 4.91 16.21
N ALA A 46 -9.88 5.97 15.98
CA ALA A 46 -9.34 6.27 14.66
C ALA A 46 -8.46 5.14 14.13
N ILE A 47 -7.58 4.60 14.99
CA ILE A 47 -6.74 3.43 14.65
C ILE A 47 -7.61 2.21 14.39
N ALA A 48 -8.58 1.90 15.25
CA ALA A 48 -9.44 0.73 15.07
C ALA A 48 -10.22 0.75 13.74
N GLN A 49 -10.63 1.93 13.27
CA GLN A 49 -11.29 2.09 11.96
C GLN A 49 -10.32 1.98 10.79
N LEU A 50 -9.08 2.42 11.00
CA LEU A 50 -8.04 2.44 9.97
C LEU A 50 -7.36 1.08 9.79
N GLN A 51 -7.18 0.33 10.88
CA GLN A 51 -6.38 -0.89 10.93
C GLN A 51 -6.72 -1.90 9.85
N PRO A 52 -8.00 -2.22 9.55
CA PRO A 52 -8.33 -3.20 8.50
C PRO A 52 -7.80 -2.83 7.12
N GLN A 53 -7.78 -1.52 6.79
CA GLN A 53 -7.25 -1.04 5.51
C GLN A 53 -5.73 -1.10 5.49
N LEU A 54 -5.06 -0.78 6.60
CA LEU A 54 -3.61 -0.92 6.72
C LEU A 54 -3.20 -2.39 6.59
N ASP A 55 -3.91 -3.31 7.23
CA ASP A 55 -3.62 -4.75 7.17
C ASP A 55 -3.76 -5.30 5.74
N GLN A 56 -4.75 -4.80 4.98
CA GLN A 56 -4.91 -5.15 3.56
C GLN A 56 -3.74 -4.63 2.72
N ILE A 57 -3.32 -3.39 2.93
CA ILE A 57 -2.17 -2.80 2.24
C ILE A 57 -0.89 -3.55 2.60
N ASP A 58 -0.68 -3.88 3.87
CA ASP A 58 0.49 -4.62 4.36
C ASP A 58 0.56 -6.02 3.77
N SER A 59 -0.57 -6.73 3.73
CA SER A 59 -0.65 -8.05 3.08
C SER A 59 -0.32 -7.96 1.59
N LYS A 60 -0.78 -6.91 0.91
CA LYS A 60 -0.48 -6.71 -0.52
C LYS A 60 0.99 -6.36 -0.75
N LEU A 61 1.57 -5.51 0.10
CA LEU A 61 2.99 -5.17 0.08
C LEU A 61 3.86 -6.41 0.28
N GLU A 62 3.50 -7.30 1.20
CA GLU A 62 4.22 -8.57 1.40
C GLU A 62 4.19 -9.43 0.12
N GLN A 63 3.02 -9.58 -0.50
CA GLN A 63 2.89 -10.31 -1.76
C GLN A 63 3.73 -9.70 -2.89
N LEU A 64 3.79 -8.37 -3.00
CA LEU A 64 4.57 -7.67 -4.01
C LEU A 64 6.08 -7.82 -3.76
N ARG A 65 6.51 -7.73 -2.50
CA ARG A 65 7.91 -7.94 -2.11
C ARG A 65 8.35 -9.38 -2.39
N ASN A 66 7.50 -10.37 -2.12
CA ASN A 66 7.78 -11.77 -2.45
C ASN A 66 7.94 -11.99 -3.96
N GLN A 67 7.09 -11.33 -4.77
CA GLN A 67 7.22 -11.36 -6.24
C GLN A 67 8.51 -10.67 -6.70
N TYR A 68 8.83 -9.50 -6.14
CA TYR A 68 10.06 -8.77 -6.46
C TYR A 68 11.30 -9.61 -6.13
N SER A 69 11.37 -10.19 -4.93
CA SER A 69 12.46 -11.08 -4.53
C SER A 69 12.60 -12.26 -5.49
N SER A 70 11.49 -12.88 -5.90
CA SER A 70 11.51 -13.98 -6.87
C SER A 70 11.96 -13.55 -8.26
N ALA A 71 11.75 -12.28 -8.63
CA ALA A 71 12.12 -11.74 -9.93
C ALA A 71 13.59 -11.26 -10.02
N ILE A 72 14.26 -11.04 -8.88
CA ILE A 72 15.66 -10.63 -8.80
C ILE A 72 16.61 -11.72 -8.27
N SER A 73 16.06 -12.85 -7.80
CA SER A 73 16.85 -14.01 -7.34
C SER A 73 17.35 -14.82 -8.53
#